data_AF-A0A9W6YNV1-F1
#
_entry.id   AF-A0A9W6YNV1-F1
#
_cell.length_a   1.000
_cell.length_b   1.000
_cell.length_c   1.000
_cell.angle_alpha   90.00
_cell.angle_beta   90.00
_cell.angle_gamma   90.00
#
_symmetry.space_group_name_H-M   'P 1'
#
loop_
_entity.id
_entity.type
_entity.pdbx_description
1 polymer ?
#
loop_
_entity_poly.entity_id
_entity_poly.type
_entity_poly.pdbx_seq_one_letter_code
_entity_poly.pdbx_strand_id
1 'polypeptide(L)'
;MTSVKLILVIPAKHHDVPNAYVKAEKEVELDIFLRLQRGTAIPEDVRKCLGVDTDSELVLELVKALYGLKKTSRLWNQFLHKTLSNVGFEQGRTDL
;
A
#
# COMPACT_ATOMS: atom_id res chain seq x y z
N MET A 1 -16.11 -0.65 -17.17
CA MET A 1 -16.31 -1.35 -15.89
C MET A 1 -15.94 -0.38 -14.78
N THR A 2 -16.90 0.02 -13.98
CA THR A 2 -16.69 0.90 -12.82
C THR A 2 -16.25 0.04 -11.64
N SER A 3 -14.95 0.01 -11.37
CA SER A 3 -14.38 -0.73 -10.25
C SER A 3 -14.35 0.15 -9.00
N VAL A 4 -14.83 -0.37 -7.88
CA VAL A 4 -14.88 0.38 -6.62
C VAL A 4 -13.66 0.07 -5.75
N LYS A 5 -13.06 1.12 -5.16
CA LYS A 5 -11.76 1.11 -4.48
C LYS A 5 -11.88 0.62 -3.03
N LEU A 6 -11.18 -0.47 -2.71
CA LEU A 6 -10.98 -0.96 -1.35
C LEU A 6 -9.49 -0.92 -0.99
N ILE A 7 -9.14 -0.33 0.15
CA ILE A 7 -7.74 -0.23 0.62
C ILE A 7 -7.44 -1.42 1.52
N LEU A 8 -6.51 -2.27 1.12
CA LEU A 8 -6.04 -3.38 1.96
C LEU A 8 -5.00 -2.88 2.97
N VAL A 9 -5.37 -2.84 4.26
CA VAL A 9 -4.45 -2.59 5.36
C VAL A 9 -4.07 -3.93 5.99
N ILE A 10 -2.91 -4.49 5.63
CA ILE A 10 -2.38 -5.68 6.30
C ILE A 10 -1.52 -5.22 7.49
N PRO A 11 -1.91 -5.51 8.75
CA PRO A 11 -1.03 -5.31 9.89
C PRO A 11 0.03 -6.41 9.90
N ALA A 12 1.03 -6.30 9.02
CA ALA A 12 2.17 -7.21 9.01
C ALA A 12 3.14 -6.80 10.13
N LYS A 13 3.16 -7.59 11.22
CA LYS A 13 4.21 -7.52 12.24
C LYS A 13 5.33 -8.48 11.85
N HIS A 14 6.57 -8.00 11.79
CA HIS A 14 7.74 -8.86 11.70
C HIS A 14 8.51 -8.74 13.02
N HIS A 15 8.53 -9.81 13.81
CA HIS A 15 9.14 -9.83 15.15
C HIS A 15 8.72 -8.63 16.03
N ASP A 16 7.42 -8.44 16.21
CA ASP A 16 6.79 -7.34 16.97
C ASP A 16 7.04 -5.91 16.48
N VAL A 17 7.85 -5.73 15.44
CA VAL A 17 8.04 -4.44 14.78
C VAL A 17 7.06 -4.33 13.61
N PRO A 18 6.26 -3.25 13.52
CA PRO A 18 5.46 -2.97 12.34
C PRO A 18 6.38 -2.93 11.12
N ASN A 19 6.15 -3.79 10.13
CA ASN A 19 7.04 -3.94 8.99
C ASN A 19 7.32 -2.58 8.32
N ALA A 20 8.56 -2.11 8.42
CA ALA A 20 8.97 -0.81 7.90
C ALA A 20 8.87 -0.72 6.36
N TYR A 21 8.95 -1.86 5.67
CA TYR A 21 8.93 -1.93 4.22
C TYR A 21 7.55 -1.59 3.60
N VAL A 22 6.46 -1.71 4.37
CA VAL A 22 5.09 -1.47 3.89
C VAL A 22 4.66 0.00 4.05
N LYS A 23 5.55 0.88 4.51
CA LYS A 23 5.18 2.27 4.85
C LYS A 23 5.32 3.26 3.68
N ALA A 24 6.19 2.96 2.72
CA ALA A 24 6.39 3.79 1.54
C ALA A 24 5.13 3.81 0.65
N GLU A 25 4.76 4.98 0.17
CA GLU A 25 3.67 5.13 -0.80
C GLU A 25 4.02 4.46 -2.12
N LYS A 26 3.00 4.04 -2.87
CA LYS A 26 3.15 3.63 -4.27
C LYS A 26 3.45 4.86 -5.15
N GLU A 27 3.96 4.64 -6.35
CA GLU A 27 4.04 5.70 -7.36
C GLU A 27 2.64 6.16 -7.79
N VAL A 28 2.49 7.48 -8.00
CA VAL A 28 1.22 8.08 -8.46
C VAL A 28 0.78 7.51 -9.80
N GLU A 29 1.73 7.13 -10.66
CA GLU A 29 1.47 6.56 -11.98
C GLU A 29 1.19 5.04 -11.94
N LEU A 30 1.34 4.38 -10.78
CA LEU A 30 1.23 2.94 -10.65
C LEU A 30 -0.05 2.53 -9.91
N ASP A 31 -1.05 2.14 -10.67
CA ASP A 31 -2.30 1.59 -10.15
C ASP A 31 -2.29 0.06 -10.21
N ILE A 32 -2.14 -0.57 -9.05
CA ILE A 32 -2.19 -2.03 -8.89
C ILE A 32 -3.50 -2.38 -8.21
N PHE A 33 -4.29 -3.23 -8.89
CA PHE A 33 -5.55 -3.76 -8.39
C PHE A 33 -5.46 -5.28 -8.24
N LEU A 34 -5.93 -5.81 -7.11
CA LEU A 34 -6.04 -7.23 -6.83
C LEU A 34 -7.51 -7.65 -6.85
N ARG A 35 -7.81 -8.74 -7.54
CA ARG A 35 -9.12 -9.38 -7.44
C ARG A 35 -9.29 -9.98 -6.05
N LEU A 36 -10.50 -9.90 -5.50
CA LEU A 36 -10.83 -10.61 -4.27
C LEU A 36 -10.63 -12.12 -4.47
N GLN A 37 -9.94 -12.74 -3.51
CA GLN A 37 -9.79 -14.19 -3.52
C GLN A 37 -11.12 -14.85 -3.14
N ARG A 38 -11.40 -16.00 -3.77
CA ARG A 38 -12.59 -16.79 -3.47
C ARG A 38 -12.60 -17.16 -1.99
N GLY A 39 -13.68 -16.80 -1.28
CA GLY A 39 -13.81 -17.00 0.17
C GLY A 39 -13.47 -15.77 1.03
N THR A 40 -13.00 -14.67 0.42
CA THR A 40 -12.92 -13.38 1.12
C THR A 40 -14.33 -12.78 1.19
N ALA A 41 -14.88 -12.62 2.40
CA ALA A 41 -16.16 -11.97 2.60
C ALA A 41 -15.94 -10.47 2.88
N ILE A 42 -16.52 -9.60 2.06
CA ILE A 42 -16.59 -8.16 2.36
C ILE A 42 -17.88 -7.90 3.16
N PRO A 43 -17.81 -7.14 4.26
CA PRO A 43 -19.00 -6.80 5.04
C PRO A 43 -20.08 -6.13 4.19
N GLU A 44 -21.34 -6.51 4.40
CA GLU A 44 -22.48 -6.05 3.59
C GLU A 44 -22.69 -4.53 3.66
N ASP A 45 -22.38 -3.91 4.80
CA ASP A 45 -22.39 -2.46 4.98
C ASP A 45 -21.38 -1.77 4.05
N VAL A 46 -20.17 -2.31 3.92
CA VAL A 46 -19.15 -1.81 3.01
C VAL A 46 -19.61 -1.96 1.56
N ARG A 47 -20.17 -3.12 1.19
CA ARG A 47 -20.68 -3.36 -0.18
C ARG A 47 -21.78 -2.38 -0.57
N LYS A 48 -22.73 -2.13 0.35
CA LYS A 48 -23.80 -1.14 0.18
C LYS A 48 -23.28 0.29 0.08
N CYS A 49 -22.32 0.68 0.92
CA CYS A 49 -21.67 1.98 0.82
C CYS A 49 -20.96 2.18 -0.52
N LEU A 50 -20.44 1.10 -1.10
CA LEU A 50 -19.77 1.10 -2.40
C LEU A 50 -20.76 0.97 -3.57
N GLY A 51 -22.04 0.68 -3.32
CA GLY A 51 -23.08 0.53 -4.34
C GLY A 51 -22.90 -0.71 -5.23
N VAL A 52 -22.30 -1.78 -4.70
CA VAL A 52 -21.96 -2.97 -5.47
C VAL A 52 -22.76 -4.19 -5.01
N ASP A 53 -23.46 -4.83 -5.94
CA ASP A 53 -24.33 -5.98 -5.67
C ASP A 53 -23.59 -7.31 -5.57
N THR A 54 -22.38 -7.42 -6.14
CA THR A 54 -21.60 -8.66 -6.19
C THR A 54 -20.11 -8.47 -5.86
N ASP A 55 -19.52 -9.40 -5.09
CA ASP A 55 -18.08 -9.34 -4.77
C ASP A 55 -17.17 -9.47 -6.00
N SER A 56 -17.69 -10.01 -7.10
CA SER A 56 -16.97 -10.12 -8.38
C SER A 56 -16.62 -8.76 -9.02
N GLU A 57 -17.36 -7.71 -8.65
CA GLU A 57 -17.15 -6.34 -9.14
C GLU A 57 -16.18 -5.54 -8.25
N LEU A 58 -15.78 -6.10 -7.11
CA LEU A 58 -14.87 -5.47 -6.17
C LEU A 58 -13.42 -5.85 -6.46
N VAL A 59 -12.55 -4.84 -6.34
CA VAL A 59 -11.10 -5.00 -6.42
C VAL A 59 -10.44 -4.25 -5.27
N LEU A 60 -9.32 -4.78 -4.78
CA LEU A 60 -8.50 -4.12 -3.79
C LEU A 60 -7.44 -3.28 -4.50
N GLU A 61 -7.35 -2.00 -4.19
CA GLU A 61 -6.24 -1.16 -4.66
C GLU A 61 -5.09 -1.23 -3.66
N LEU A 62 -3.91 -1.51 -4.19
CA LEU A 62 -2.68 -1.41 -3.42
C LEU A 62 -2.28 0.06 -3.28
N VAL A 63 -2.31 0.61 -2.07
CA VAL A 63 -1.95 2.01 -1.77
C VAL A 63 -0.46 2.18 -1.38
N LYS A 64 0.14 1.13 -0.81
CA LYS A 64 1.53 1.12 -0.35
C LYS A 64 2.40 0.25 -1.26
N ALA A 65 3.66 0.61 -1.44
CA ALA A 65 4.55 -0.16 -2.29
C ALA A 65 4.74 -1.58 -1.73
N LEU A 66 4.55 -2.60 -2.57
CA LEU A 66 4.86 -3.99 -2.21
C LEU A 66 6.36 -4.23 -2.30
N TYR A 67 6.88 -5.08 -1.42
CA TYR A 67 8.23 -5.59 -1.56
C TYR A 67 8.37 -6.35 -2.89
N GLY A 68 9.49 -6.13 -3.60
CA GLY A 68 9.76 -6.79 -4.89
C GLY A 68 9.25 -6.05 -6.12
N LEU A 69 8.50 -4.93 -5.99
CA LEU A 69 8.34 -4.04 -7.15
C LEU A 69 9.69 -3.37 -7.42
N LYS A 70 10.11 -3.34 -8.70
CA LYS A 70 11.42 -2.84 -9.14
C LYS A 70 11.77 -1.45 -8.60
N LYS A 71 10.77 -0.64 -8.25
CA LYS A 71 10.93 0.74 -7.76
C LYS A 71 10.70 0.92 -6.25
N THR A 72 10.34 -0.12 -5.51
CA THR A 72 10.06 -0.02 -4.05
C THR A 72 11.28 0.43 -3.25
N SER A 73 12.48 -0.06 -3.58
CA SER A 73 13.72 0.36 -2.88
C SER A 73 13.99 1.86 -3.05
N ARG A 74 13.68 2.42 -4.22
CA ARG A 74 13.83 3.86 -4.49
C ARG A 74 12.83 4.69 -3.68
N LEU A 75 11.56 4.29 -3.67
CA LEU A 75 10.51 4.97 -2.91
C LEU A 75 10.78 4.89 -1.40
N TRP A 76 11.29 3.76 -0.93
CA TRP A 76 11.71 3.59 0.45
C TRP A 76 12.89 4.52 0.79
N ASN A 77 13.89 4.64 -0.09
CA ASN A 77 15.01 5.57 0.12
C ASN A 77 14.52 7.03 0.17
N GLN A 78 13.61 7.43 -0.73
CA GLN A 78 13.01 8.77 -0.72
C GLN A 78 12.20 9.03 0.56
N PHE A 79 11.41 8.05 1.01
CA PHE A 79 10.66 8.13 2.26
C PHE A 79 11.58 8.26 3.47
N LEU A 80 12.65 7.47 3.52
CA LEU A 80 13.66 7.49 4.59
C LEU A 80 14.35 8.85 4.64
N HIS A 81 14.87 9.33 3.51
CA HIS A 81 15.52 10.64 3.41
C HIS A 81 14.60 11.75 3.91
N LYS A 82 13.35 11.82 3.42
CA LYS A 82 12.37 12.82 3.88
C LYS A 82 12.12 12.73 5.38
N THR A 83 12.00 11.52 5.93
CA THR A 83 11.78 11.32 7.37
C THR A 83 12.97 11.80 8.19
N LEU A 84 14.19 11.47 7.77
CA LEU A 84 15.42 11.89 8.44
C LEU A 84 15.61 13.41 8.39
N SER A 85 15.40 14.02 7.22
CA SER A 85 15.45 15.48 7.06
C SER A 85 14.43 16.20 7.93
N ASN A 86 13.21 15.66 8.05
CA ASN A 86 12.19 16.23 8.93
C ASN A 86 12.59 16.22 10.42
N VAL A 87 13.46 15.29 10.83
CA VAL A 87 13.97 15.18 12.21
C VAL A 87 15.29 15.96 12.39
N GLY A 88 15.79 16.63 11.34
CA GLY A 88 16.98 17.49 11.39
C GLY A 88 18.29 16.79 11.00
N PHE A 89 18.22 15.59 10.41
CA PHE A 89 19.40 14.92 9.86
C PHE A 89 19.70 15.40 8.44
N GLU A 90 20.99 15.57 8.14
CA GLU A 90 21.48 15.92 6.81
C GLU A 90 22.10 14.70 6.13
N GLN A 91 22.04 14.67 4.79
CA GLN A 91 22.60 13.57 4.01
C GLN A 91 24.13 13.62 4.06
N GLY A 92 24.76 12.54 4.51
CA GLY A 92 26.21 12.40 4.59
C GLY A 92 26.83 11.99 3.25
N ARG A 93 28.16 12.09 3.15
CA ARG A 93 28.93 11.63 1.98
C ARG A 93 28.77 10.14 1.66
N THR A 94 28.40 9.34 2.66
CA THR A 94 28.24 7.88 2.54
C THR A 94 26.83 7.48 2.10
N ASP A 95 25.89 8.42 2.05
CA ASP A 95 24.48 8.20 1.67
C ASP A 95 24.24 8.43 0.16
N LEU A 96 25.30 8.61 -0.63
CA LEU A 96 25.28 8.79 -2.09
C LEU A 96 25.34 7.46 -2.85
#